data_AF-A0A1H7W7N0-F1
#
_entry.id   AF-A0A1H7W7N0-F1
#
_cell.length_a   1.000
_cell.length_b   1.000
_cell.length_c   1.000
_cell.angle_alpha   90.00
_cell.angle_beta   90.00
_cell.angle_gamma   90.00
#
_symmetry.space_group_name_H-M   'P 1'
#
loop_
_entity.id
_entity.type
_entity.pdbx_description
1 polymer ?
#
loop_
_entity_poly.entity_id
_entity_poly.type
_entity_poly.pdbx_seq_one_letter_code
_entity_poly.pdbx_strand_id
1 'polypeptide(L)' 'MRKPRKRSFEELVLENKRQILNDRDALEKLEAKLEQKRLSKAE' A
#
# COMPACT_ATOMS: atom_id res chain seq x y z
N MET A 1 -3.90 33.29 8.97
CA MET A 1 -3.93 31.81 8.91
C MET A 1 -4.50 31.41 7.55
N ARG A 2 -3.72 30.80 6.65
CA ARG A 2 -4.22 30.39 5.33
C ARG A 2 -5.30 29.31 5.51
N LYS A 3 -6.48 29.49 4.93
CA LYS A 3 -7.56 28.48 4.95
C LYS A 3 -7.03 27.17 4.33
N PRO A 4 -7.23 26.00 4.95
CA PRO A 4 -6.90 24.74 4.31
C PRO A 4 -7.72 24.61 3.04
N ARG A 5 -7.05 24.49 1.89
CA ARG A 5 -7.73 24.18 0.63
C ARG A 5 -8.28 22.76 0.76
N LYS A 6 -9.58 22.60 0.55
CA LYS A 6 -10.19 21.25 0.49
C LYS A 6 -9.53 20.51 -0.67
N ARG A 7 -9.03 19.30 -0.42
CA ARG A 7 -8.51 18.41 -1.47
C ARG A 7 -9.67 17.93 -2.34
N SER A 8 -9.45 17.80 -3.64
CA SER A 8 -10.40 17.15 -4.53
C SER A 8 -10.46 15.65 -4.24
N PHE A 9 -11.53 14.99 -4.69
CA PHE A 9 -11.62 13.52 -4.59
C PHE A 9 -10.45 12.84 -5.31
N GLU A 10 -10.07 13.34 -6.48
CA GLU A 10 -8.94 12.81 -7.26
C GLU A 10 -7.61 12.92 -6.49
N GLU A 11 -7.37 14.06 -5.84
CA GLU A 11 -6.17 14.27 -5.00
C GLU A 11 -6.12 13.28 -3.83
N LEU A 12 -7.27 13.03 -3.19
CA LEU A 12 -7.38 12.05 -2.09
C LEU A 12 -7.16 10.61 -2.59
N VAL A 13 -7.68 10.26 -3.77
CA VAL A 13 -7.43 8.93 -4.37
C VAL A 13 -5.95 8.75 -4.70
N LEU A 14 -5.29 9.77 -5.25
CA LEU A 14 -3.85 9.71 -5.53
C LEU A 14 -3.03 9.59 -4.24
N GLU A 15 -3.42 10.29 -3.19
CA GLU A 15 -2.79 10.16 -1.87
C GLU A 15 -2.96 8.75 -1.30
N ASN A 16 -4.17 8.19 -1.31
CA ASN A 16 -4.42 6.83 -0.84
C ASN A 16 -3.59 5.80 -1.63
N LYS A 17 -3.52 5.94 -2.96
CA LYS A 17 -2.68 5.08 -3.80
C LYS A 17 -1.21 5.14 -3.36
N ARG A 18 -0.68 6.34 -3.14
CA ARG A 18 0.70 6.51 -2.66
C ARG A 18 0.92 5.91 -1.28
N GLN A 19 -0.04 6.05 -0.37
CA GLN A 19 0.06 5.47 0.97
C GLN A 19 0.12 3.94 0.90
N ILE A 20 -0.80 3.31 0.16
CA ILE A 20 -0.82 1.85 -0.02
C ILE A 20 0.49 1.34 -0.63
N LEU A 21 1.03 2.03 -1.62
CA LEU A 21 2.29 1.62 -2.28
C LEU A 21 3.53 1.78 -1.38
N ASN A 22 3.47 2.63 -0.36
CA ASN A 22 4.58 2.86 0.57
C ASN A 22 4.36 2.17 1.94
N ASP A 23 3.28 1.41 2.09
CA ASP A 23 3.01 0.62 3.29
C ASP A 23 3.92 -0.60 3.33
N ARG A 24 5.03 -0.47 4.06
CA ARG A 24 6.05 -1.52 4.21
C ARG A 24 5.50 -2.77 4.89
N ASP A 25 4.69 -2.61 5.93
CA ASP A 25 4.12 -3.74 6.67
C ASP A 25 3.19 -4.58 5.76
N ALA A 26 2.42 -3.92 4.90
CA ALA A 26 1.59 -4.61 3.91
C ALA A 26 2.43 -5.33 2.85
N LEU A 27 3.51 -4.70 2.37
CA LEU A 27 4.44 -5.30 1.42
C LEU A 27 5.15 -6.53 2.00
N GLU A 28 5.66 -6.45 3.23
CA GLU A 28 6.31 -7.58 3.91
C GLU A 28 5.35 -8.76 4.10
N LYS A 29 4.08 -8.50 4.47
CA LYS A 29 3.05 -9.54 4.56
C LYS A 29 2.77 -10.20 3.20
N LEU A 30 2.82 -9.45 2.11
CA LEU A 30 2.65 -10.00 0.76
C LEU A 30 3.84 -10.88 0.37
N GLU A 31 5.06 -10.42 0.64
CA GLU A 31 6.29 -11.17 0.39
C GLU A 31 6.30 -12.49 1.17
N ALA A 32 5.99 -12.45 2.47
CA ALA A 32 5.90 -13.66 3.29
C ALA A 32 4.89 -14.68 2.74
N LYS A 33 3.72 -14.22 2.27
CA LYS A 33 2.71 -15.09 1.64
C LYS A 33 3.20 -15.69 0.33
N LEU A 34 3.95 -14.93 -0.47
CA LEU A 34 4.52 -15.43 -1.73
C LEU A 34 5.60 -16.48 -1.45
N GLU A 35 6.43 -16.26 -0.44
CA GLU A 35 7.47 -17.21 -0.04
C GLU A 35 6.87 -18.52 0.48
N GLN A 36 5.87 -18.44 1.37
CA GLN A 36 5.14 -19.62 1.83
C GLN A 36 4.55 -20.44 0.68
N LYS A 37 3.97 -19.79 -0.34
CA LYS A 37 3.43 -20.46 -1.54
C LYS A 37 4.51 -21.11 -2.40
N ARG A 38 5.74 -20.60 -2.39
CA ARG A 38 6.87 -21.18 -3.12
C ARG A 38 7.38 -22.42 -2.41
N LEU A 39 7.59 -22.32 -1.09
CA LEU A 39 8.01 -23.43 -0.25
C LEU A 39 7.00 -24.59 -0.33
N SER A 40 5.70 -24.29 -0.27
CA SER A 40 4.64 -25.32 -0.37
C SER A 40 4.54 -26.02 -1.73
N LYS A 41 5.24 -25.54 -2.77
CA LYS A 41 5.30 -26.19 -4.09
C LYS A 41 6.58 -26.98 -4.31
N ALA A 42 7.57 -26.79 -3.44
CA ALA A 42 8.86 -27.47 -3.51
C ALA A 42 8.88 -28.77 -2.68
N GLU A 43 7.90 -28.95 -1.79
CA GLU A 43 7.55 -30.20 -1.10
C GLU A 43 6.50 -31.00 -1.89
#